data_AF-A0A8H6HX89-F1
#
_entry.id   AF-A0A8H6HX89-F1
#
_cell.length_a   1.000
_cell.length_b   1.000
_cell.length_c   1.000
_cell.angle_alpha   90.00
_cell.angle_beta   90.00
_cell.angle_gamma   90.00
#
_symmetry.space_group_name_H-M   'P 1'
#
loop_
_entity.id
_entity.type
_entity.pdbx_description
1 polymer ?
#
loop_
_entity_poly.entity_id
_entity_poly.type
_entity_poly.pdbx_seq_one_letter_code
_entity_poly.pdbx_strand_id
1 'polypeptide(L)'
;MPKRQAAAVQSDASDDSDSGSERRASPKRTRTQHDEAGATVATQGRRRAGDGGESDGEGDADIVIPVAEDDAAFEAANLDNVRASIESGKKNVKGIAEYGILQAIEVEQFMCHQRLNFKFGEQINFIIGHNGSGKSAVLSALTIALGGKTNSTGRGSGLKSFIREGQHEAKITLKIKNEGPEAFKPDQYGDSIIIQRRFNKDGGSSWKIMDGEGKTTVSTKREELSAICDHMNVQVDNPMNVLTQDSARQFLSASHPHDKYKFFLMGTQLFQLSTEYDICLENIRKTAKVLVNKKEAIPDLRRAFNEALRRFKEAEKAREQKKKVDDLKKEKAWAHVNEKKEELEAKLADVQQKKLRIPKIQEKLDEAKVREPVPSPCVWRLTTFTGSVAGAGGCGQSVRGRD
;
A
#
# COMPACT_ATOMS: atom_id res chain seq x y z
N MET A 1 -12.83 -14.08 33.41
CA MET A 1 -13.39 -15.07 32.46
C MET A 1 -14.85 -15.30 32.81
N PRO A 2 -15.77 -14.70 32.05
CA PRO A 2 -16.97 -15.43 31.66
C PRO A 2 -17.26 -15.28 30.16
N LYS A 3 -17.66 -16.40 29.56
CA LYS A 3 -18.19 -16.55 28.21
C LYS A 3 -19.59 -15.92 28.12
N ARG A 4 -19.91 -15.27 27.01
CA ARG A 4 -21.28 -14.99 26.58
C ARG A 4 -21.57 -15.67 25.25
N GLN A 5 -22.63 -16.48 25.26
CA GLN A 5 -23.35 -17.12 24.16
C GLN A 5 -23.87 -16.05 23.18
N ALA A 6 -23.72 -16.18 21.86
CA ALA A 6 -24.44 -17.04 20.90
C ALA A 6 -25.91 -16.64 20.69
N ALA A 7 -26.24 -16.18 19.48
CA ALA A 7 -27.46 -16.54 18.74
C ALA A 7 -27.39 -15.96 17.31
N ALA A 8 -27.55 -16.84 16.32
CA ALA A 8 -27.81 -16.54 14.92
C ALA A 8 -29.31 -16.70 14.66
N VAL A 9 -29.89 -15.90 13.76
CA VAL A 9 -31.10 -16.26 12.99
C VAL A 9 -31.04 -15.55 11.63
N GLN A 10 -31.30 -16.32 10.58
CA GLN A 10 -31.42 -15.95 9.16
C GLN A 10 -32.86 -15.55 8.79
N SER A 11 -33.01 -15.10 7.52
CA SER A 11 -34.22 -14.99 6.70
C SER A 11 -35.05 -13.71 6.93
N ASP A 12 -35.72 -13.11 5.95
CA ASP A 12 -36.15 -13.60 4.63
C ASP A 12 -36.41 -12.43 3.66
N ALA A 13 -36.57 -12.78 2.38
CA ALA A 13 -36.89 -11.91 1.26
C ALA A 13 -38.37 -11.49 1.20
N SER A 14 -38.66 -10.36 0.53
CA SER A 14 -39.87 -10.19 -0.31
C SER A 14 -39.82 -8.90 -1.15
N ASP A 15 -40.15 -9.08 -2.44
CA ASP A 15 -40.50 -8.10 -3.49
C ASP A 15 -41.60 -7.10 -3.08
N ASP A 16 -41.61 -5.89 -3.68
CA ASP A 16 -42.73 -5.46 -4.54
C ASP A 16 -42.50 -4.15 -5.34
N SER A 17 -42.89 -4.26 -6.62
CA SER A 17 -43.37 -3.35 -7.67
C SER A 17 -43.36 -1.79 -7.61
N ASP A 18 -42.91 -1.23 -8.75
CA ASP A 18 -43.55 -0.23 -9.65
C ASP A 18 -43.73 1.26 -9.28
N SER A 19 -43.18 2.14 -10.13
CA SER A 19 -43.84 3.31 -10.76
C SER A 19 -42.82 4.22 -11.47
N GLY A 20 -43.17 4.73 -12.65
CA GLY A 20 -42.26 5.37 -13.60
C GLY A 20 -42.31 6.90 -13.75
N SER A 21 -41.64 7.32 -14.83
CA SER A 21 -41.57 8.67 -15.44
C SER A 21 -40.68 9.66 -14.64
N GLU A 22 -39.80 10.50 -15.20
CA GLU A 22 -39.64 11.15 -16.50
C GLU A 22 -38.14 11.51 -16.68
N ARG A 23 -37.53 11.28 -17.85
CA ARG A 23 -36.35 12.05 -18.28
C ARG A 23 -36.51 12.52 -19.72
N ARG A 24 -36.63 13.84 -19.85
CA ARG A 24 -36.79 14.63 -21.07
C ARG A 24 -35.65 14.45 -22.06
N ALA A 25 -36.03 14.54 -23.34
CA ALA A 25 -35.23 14.42 -24.54
C ALA A 25 -34.31 15.63 -24.85
N SER A 26 -33.30 15.35 -25.67
CA SER A 26 -32.27 16.18 -26.29
C SER A 26 -32.81 17.30 -27.21
N PRO A 27 -31.96 18.20 -27.78
CA PRO A 27 -31.43 17.89 -29.12
C PRO A 27 -30.08 18.51 -29.57
N LYS A 28 -29.42 17.76 -30.48
CA LYS A 28 -28.61 18.07 -31.67
C LYS A 28 -28.19 19.52 -31.99
N ARG A 29 -26.95 19.67 -32.50
CA ARG A 29 -26.46 20.41 -33.71
C ARG A 29 -24.93 20.52 -33.64
N THR A 30 -24.06 20.57 -34.66
CA THR A 30 -24.03 20.30 -36.11
C THR A 30 -22.55 20.22 -36.49
N ARG A 31 -22.24 19.49 -37.55
CA ARG A 31 -20.95 19.37 -38.26
C ARG A 31 -20.51 20.68 -38.93
N THR A 32 -19.21 20.96 -38.91
CA THR A 32 -18.49 21.65 -40.01
C THR A 32 -17.02 21.22 -40.05
N GLN A 33 -16.56 20.87 -41.26
CA GLN A 33 -15.17 20.68 -41.65
C GLN A 33 -14.52 22.04 -41.92
N HIS A 34 -13.23 22.19 -41.63
CA HIS A 34 -12.33 23.03 -42.43
C HIS A 34 -10.87 22.61 -42.25
N ASP A 35 -10.18 22.65 -43.39
CA ASP A 35 -8.84 22.16 -43.69
C ASP A 35 -7.67 22.97 -43.11
N GLU A 36 -6.51 22.30 -43.12
CA GLU A 36 -5.12 22.76 -43.26
C GLU A 36 -4.67 24.11 -42.68
N ALA A 37 -3.62 24.08 -41.85
CA ALA A 37 -2.29 24.61 -42.19
C ALA A 37 -1.39 24.67 -40.95
N GLY A 38 -0.11 24.33 -41.14
CA GLY A 38 0.90 24.33 -40.09
C GLY A 38 1.21 25.72 -39.54
N ALA A 39 1.61 25.75 -38.26
CA ALA A 39 2.26 26.90 -37.66
C ALA A 39 3.42 26.42 -36.79
N THR A 40 4.61 26.58 -37.35
CA THR A 40 5.93 26.59 -36.71
C THR A 40 5.96 27.60 -35.56
N VAL A 41 6.36 27.18 -34.36
CA VAL A 41 6.67 28.12 -33.27
C VAL A 41 8.14 28.51 -33.39
N ALA A 42 8.37 29.69 -33.97
CA ALA A 42 9.66 30.36 -33.99
C ALA A 42 9.77 31.28 -32.76
N THR A 43 10.76 31.02 -31.93
CA THR A 43 11.26 31.88 -30.86
C THR A 43 11.96 33.11 -31.43
N GLN A 44 11.55 34.32 -31.03
CA GLN A 44 12.43 35.52 -31.01
C GLN A 44 11.85 36.67 -30.14
N GLY A 45 12.66 37.12 -29.17
CA GLY A 45 13.11 38.52 -29.09
C GLY A 45 12.15 39.64 -28.65
N ARG A 46 11.86 39.72 -27.34
CA ARG A 46 11.75 40.91 -26.46
C ARG A 46 11.73 42.33 -27.10
N ARG A 47 10.65 43.11 -26.87
CA ARG A 47 10.67 44.57 -26.56
C ARG A 47 9.50 44.97 -25.63
N ARG A 48 9.81 45.80 -24.62
CA ARG A 48 8.93 46.34 -23.56
C ARG A 48 8.13 47.57 -24.03
N ALA A 49 6.88 47.69 -23.59
CA ALA A 49 6.21 48.93 -23.14
C ALA A 49 4.97 48.52 -22.32
N GLY A 50 4.79 49.11 -21.14
CA GLY A 50 3.90 48.59 -20.10
C GLY A 50 2.47 49.11 -20.10
N ASP A 51 1.65 48.51 -19.23
CA ASP A 51 0.64 49.18 -18.40
C ASP A 51 0.19 48.20 -17.29
N GLY A 52 -0.31 48.74 -16.18
CA GLY A 52 -0.45 48.10 -14.88
C GLY A 52 -1.51 47.00 -14.73
N GLY A 53 -1.33 46.23 -13.66
CA GLY A 53 -2.27 45.25 -13.16
C GLY A 53 -1.68 44.52 -11.96
N GLU A 54 -2.05 44.98 -10.75
CA GLU A 54 -1.81 44.27 -9.50
C GLU A 54 -2.48 42.90 -9.54
N SER A 55 -1.69 41.85 -9.33
CA SER A 55 -2.19 40.51 -9.02
C SER A 55 -1.18 39.88 -8.08
N ASP A 56 -1.59 39.74 -6.82
CA ASP A 56 -0.88 39.01 -5.77
C ASP A 56 -0.68 37.56 -6.20
N GLY A 57 0.51 37.26 -6.74
CA GLY A 57 1.00 35.92 -6.98
C GLY A 57 2.06 35.60 -5.94
N GLU A 58 1.71 34.78 -4.97
CA GLU A 58 2.68 34.16 -4.04
C GLU A 58 3.81 33.54 -4.86
N GLY A 59 5.02 34.05 -4.63
CA GLY A 59 6.20 33.70 -5.41
C GLY A 59 6.46 32.20 -5.38
N ASP A 60 6.44 31.59 -6.56
CA ASP A 60 7.06 30.29 -6.82
C ASP A 60 8.55 30.47 -6.54
N ALA A 61 8.95 30.19 -5.30
CA ALA A 61 10.35 30.18 -4.92
C ALA A 61 10.99 29.03 -5.70
N ASP A 62 11.63 29.37 -6.82
CA ASP A 62 12.48 28.48 -7.59
C ASP A 62 13.43 27.79 -6.60
N ILE A 63 13.15 26.51 -6.31
CA ILE A 63 14.08 25.65 -5.59
C ILE A 63 15.24 25.43 -6.55
N VAL A 64 16.26 26.27 -6.43
CA VAL A 64 17.54 26.10 -7.12
C VAL A 64 18.17 24.84 -6.57
N ILE A 65 17.98 23.73 -7.28
CA ILE A 65 18.78 22.53 -7.07
C ILE A 65 20.18 22.88 -7.58
N PRO A 66 21.24 22.83 -6.76
CA PRO A 66 22.59 23.04 -7.24
C PRO A 66 22.97 21.82 -8.08
N VAL A 67 22.78 21.90 -9.40
CA VAL A 67 23.10 20.81 -10.34
C VAL A 67 24.40 21.07 -11.11
N ALA A 68 25.12 22.16 -10.85
CA ALA A 68 26.07 22.70 -11.82
C ALA A 68 27.56 22.66 -11.43
N GLU A 69 27.94 22.31 -10.19
CA GLU A 69 29.35 22.44 -9.76
C GLU A 69 30.18 21.16 -9.84
N ASP A 70 29.60 19.98 -10.10
CA ASP A 70 30.32 18.70 -9.89
C ASP A 70 30.44 17.78 -11.12
N ASP A 71 29.88 18.15 -12.28
CA ASP A 71 29.89 17.28 -13.46
C ASP A 71 31.32 17.05 -13.99
N ALA A 72 32.14 18.11 -14.06
CA ALA A 72 33.52 18.00 -14.55
C ALA A 72 34.43 17.19 -13.60
N ALA A 73 34.22 17.31 -12.29
CA ALA A 73 34.98 16.56 -11.29
C ALA A 73 34.55 15.09 -11.27
N PHE A 74 33.25 14.82 -11.38
CA PHE A 74 32.70 13.47 -11.50
C PHE A 74 33.17 12.77 -12.79
N GLU A 75 33.14 13.47 -13.93
CA GLU A 75 33.65 12.94 -15.20
C GLU A 75 35.13 12.62 -15.10
N ALA A 76 35.96 13.52 -14.55
CA ALA A 76 37.39 13.30 -14.39
C ALA A 76 37.71 12.10 -13.47
N ALA A 77 36.92 11.89 -12.41
CA ALA A 77 37.11 10.79 -11.47
C ALA A 77 36.67 9.42 -12.04
N ASN A 78 35.67 9.41 -12.93
CA ASN A 78 35.02 8.16 -13.36
C ASN A 78 35.36 7.74 -14.79
N LEU A 79 35.93 8.62 -15.63
CA LEU A 79 36.25 8.34 -17.03
C LEU A 79 37.16 7.13 -17.21
N ASP A 80 38.20 7.02 -16.38
CA ASP A 80 39.17 5.93 -16.46
C ASP A 80 38.56 4.59 -16.04
N ASN A 81 37.69 4.60 -15.02
CA ASN A 81 36.94 3.41 -14.58
C ASN A 81 35.94 2.95 -15.65
N VAL A 82 35.25 3.88 -16.32
CA VAL A 82 34.34 3.57 -17.42
C VAL A 82 35.10 3.00 -18.61
N ARG A 83 36.25 3.59 -18.97
CA ARG A 83 37.12 3.07 -20.04
C ARG A 83 37.64 1.67 -19.72
N ALA A 84 38.13 1.44 -18.51
CA ALA A 84 38.61 0.13 -18.08
C ALA A 84 37.49 -0.92 -18.12
N SER A 85 36.27 -0.56 -17.71
CA SER A 85 35.10 -1.44 -17.81
C SER A 85 34.78 -1.80 -19.27
N ILE A 86 34.75 -0.81 -20.18
CA ILE A 86 34.51 -1.03 -21.61
C ILE A 86 35.59 -1.92 -22.25
N GLU A 87 36.86 -1.70 -21.88
CA GLU A 87 37.99 -2.49 -22.39
C GLU A 87 38.00 -3.92 -21.85
N SER A 88 37.57 -4.13 -20.60
CA SER A 88 37.39 -5.46 -20.01
C SER A 88 36.27 -6.24 -20.69
N GLY A 89 35.13 -5.59 -21.02
CA GLY A 89 34.03 -6.19 -21.75
C GLY A 89 34.39 -6.62 -23.17
N LYS A 90 35.26 -5.86 -23.85
CA LYS A 90 35.75 -6.20 -25.20
C LYS A 90 36.60 -7.47 -25.25
N LYS A 91 37.27 -7.86 -24.16
CA LYS A 91 38.11 -9.07 -24.13
C LYS A 91 37.31 -10.37 -24.14
N ASN A 92 36.02 -10.33 -23.81
CA ASN A 92 35.11 -11.50 -23.81
C ASN A 92 34.28 -11.65 -25.10
N VAL A 93 34.42 -10.75 -26.09
CA VAL A 93 33.62 -10.78 -27.34
C VAL A 93 34.26 -11.68 -28.41
N LYS A 94 34.58 -12.93 -28.06
CA LYS A 94 34.93 -13.97 -29.03
C LYS A 94 34.06 -15.20 -28.76
N GLY A 95 32.79 -15.11 -29.16
CA GLY A 95 31.82 -16.16 -29.00
C GLY A 95 30.45 -15.76 -29.55
N ILE A 96 29.59 -16.74 -29.75
CA ILE A 96 28.15 -16.53 -29.95
C ILE A 96 27.57 -16.05 -28.62
N ALA A 97 26.64 -15.10 -28.63
CA ALA A 97 26.03 -14.63 -27.39
C ALA A 97 25.38 -15.80 -26.62
N GLU A 98 25.59 -15.86 -25.30
CA GLU A 98 25.10 -16.97 -24.48
C GLU A 98 23.62 -16.76 -24.07
N TYR A 99 23.12 -15.53 -24.13
CA TYR A 99 21.75 -15.16 -23.79
C TYR A 99 21.15 -14.17 -24.80
N GLY A 100 19.83 -14.01 -24.78
CA GLY A 100 19.12 -13.04 -25.62
C GLY A 100 18.97 -13.44 -27.10
N ILE A 101 19.45 -14.62 -27.50
CA ILE A 101 19.31 -15.16 -28.85
C ILE A 101 17.93 -15.82 -29.00
N LEU A 102 17.20 -15.45 -30.06
CA LEU A 102 15.96 -16.14 -30.42
C LEU A 102 16.29 -17.54 -30.95
N GLN A 103 15.69 -18.58 -30.38
CA GLN A 103 15.94 -19.97 -30.78
C GLN A 103 14.84 -20.52 -31.68
N ALA A 104 13.57 -20.22 -31.37
CA ALA A 104 12.44 -20.68 -32.16
C ALA A 104 11.21 -19.80 -32.00
N ILE A 105 10.39 -19.74 -33.03
CA ILE A 105 9.05 -19.16 -32.98
C ILE A 105 8.03 -20.16 -33.54
N GLU A 106 6.93 -20.31 -32.83
CA GLU A 106 5.75 -21.04 -33.27
C GLU A 106 4.55 -20.10 -33.25
N VAL A 107 3.81 -20.04 -34.36
CA VAL A 107 2.57 -19.29 -34.47
C VAL A 107 1.43 -20.21 -34.87
N GLU A 108 0.25 -20.00 -34.31
CA GLU A 108 -0.99 -20.70 -34.62
C GLU A 108 -2.09 -19.69 -34.92
N GLN A 109 -2.82 -19.92 -36.02
CA GLN A 109 -3.93 -19.10 -36.51
C GLN A 109 -3.58 -17.61 -36.59
N PHE A 110 -2.39 -17.32 -37.09
CA PHE A 110 -1.81 -15.99 -37.16
C PHE A 110 -1.68 -15.52 -38.61
N MET A 111 -2.40 -14.45 -38.97
CA MET A 111 -2.47 -13.89 -40.32
C MET A 111 -2.80 -14.96 -41.38
N CYS A 112 -1.87 -15.25 -42.29
CA CYS A 112 -2.03 -16.25 -43.34
C CYS A 112 -1.60 -17.67 -42.91
N HIS A 113 -1.08 -17.84 -41.69
CA HIS A 113 -0.53 -19.10 -41.21
C HIS A 113 -1.49 -19.82 -40.27
N GLN A 114 -1.84 -21.06 -40.60
CA GLN A 114 -2.56 -21.95 -39.67
C GLN A 114 -1.67 -22.37 -38.51
N ARG A 115 -0.48 -22.85 -38.87
CA ARG A 115 0.60 -23.20 -37.97
C ARG A 115 1.89 -22.97 -38.73
N LEU A 116 2.83 -22.25 -38.12
CA LEU A 116 4.17 -22.06 -38.64
C LEU A 116 5.14 -22.22 -37.48
N ASN A 117 6.15 -23.05 -37.67
CA ASN A 117 7.23 -23.26 -36.73
C ASN A 117 8.55 -22.96 -37.44
N PHE A 118 9.34 -22.06 -36.88
CA PHE A 118 10.62 -21.64 -37.43
C PHE A 118 11.68 -21.71 -36.32
N LYS A 119 12.76 -22.44 -36.60
CA LYS A 119 13.95 -22.47 -35.73
C LYS A 119 14.98 -21.51 -36.27
N PHE A 120 15.44 -20.60 -35.42
CA PHE A 120 16.48 -19.65 -35.75
C PHE A 120 17.85 -20.28 -35.51
N GLY A 121 18.81 -20.00 -36.39
CA GLY A 121 20.23 -20.13 -36.12
C GLY A 121 20.72 -18.98 -35.23
N GLU A 122 21.90 -19.16 -34.63
CA GLU A 122 22.37 -18.31 -33.54
C GLU A 122 22.89 -16.93 -33.98
N GLN A 123 23.12 -16.70 -35.27
CA GLN A 123 23.70 -15.45 -35.78
C GLN A 123 22.84 -14.80 -36.87
N ILE A 124 22.75 -15.44 -38.04
CA ILE A 124 22.07 -14.89 -39.21
C ILE A 124 21.02 -15.87 -39.70
N ASN A 125 19.84 -15.36 -39.99
CA ASN A 125 18.69 -16.13 -40.43
C ASN A 125 18.12 -15.53 -41.71
N PHE A 126 17.98 -16.35 -42.75
CA PHE A 126 17.34 -15.96 -44.01
C PHE A 126 15.97 -16.61 -44.15
N ILE A 127 14.92 -15.77 -44.22
CA ILE A 127 13.55 -16.23 -44.46
C ILE A 127 13.18 -15.89 -45.90
N ILE A 128 13.05 -16.92 -46.73
CA ILE A 128 12.84 -16.80 -48.19
C ILE A 128 11.48 -17.39 -48.55
N GLY A 129 10.85 -16.87 -49.60
CA GLY A 129 9.54 -17.35 -50.06
C GLY A 129 8.89 -16.40 -51.07
N HIS A 130 7.86 -16.88 -51.75
CA HIS A 130 7.11 -16.12 -52.75
C HIS A 130 6.44 -14.88 -52.14
N ASN A 131 6.10 -13.89 -52.98
CA ASN A 131 5.33 -12.74 -52.52
C ASN A 131 3.96 -13.19 -52.00
N GLY A 132 3.52 -12.61 -50.88
CA GLY A 132 2.28 -13.02 -50.22
C GLY A 132 2.39 -14.28 -49.34
N SER A 133 3.54 -14.97 -49.29
CA SER A 133 3.71 -16.19 -48.48
C SER A 133 3.78 -15.96 -46.96
N GLY A 134 3.55 -14.73 -46.49
CA GLY A 134 3.56 -14.41 -45.06
C GLY A 134 4.94 -14.27 -44.41
N LYS A 135 6.00 -13.96 -45.16
CA LYS A 135 7.36 -13.71 -44.60
C LYS A 135 7.36 -12.63 -43.52
N SER A 136 6.75 -11.49 -43.81
CA SER A 136 6.62 -10.37 -42.88
C SER A 136 5.79 -10.71 -41.65
N ALA A 137 4.96 -11.76 -41.70
CA ALA A 137 4.19 -12.20 -40.55
C ALA A 137 5.09 -12.73 -39.42
N VAL A 138 6.26 -13.29 -39.74
CA VAL A 138 7.23 -13.72 -38.71
C VAL A 138 7.75 -12.52 -37.92
N LEU A 139 8.12 -11.44 -38.62
CA LEU A 139 8.56 -10.20 -37.97
C LEU A 139 7.44 -9.58 -37.12
N SER A 140 6.22 -9.51 -37.66
CA SER A 140 5.06 -9.03 -36.90
C SER A 140 4.77 -9.90 -35.66
N ALA A 141 4.90 -11.22 -35.78
CA ALA A 141 4.70 -12.13 -34.66
C ALA A 141 5.76 -11.93 -33.56
N LEU A 142 7.03 -11.71 -33.93
CA LEU A 142 8.10 -11.39 -32.99
C LEU A 142 7.81 -10.08 -32.23
N THR A 143 7.49 -9.01 -32.96
CA THR A 143 7.15 -7.71 -32.34
C THR A 143 5.97 -7.84 -31.39
N ILE A 144 4.93 -8.58 -31.77
CA ILE A 144 3.74 -8.80 -30.94
C ILE A 144 4.07 -9.69 -29.74
N ALA A 145 4.81 -10.79 -29.89
CA ALA A 145 5.15 -11.67 -28.77
C ALA A 145 5.89 -10.92 -27.65
N LEU A 146 6.86 -10.09 -28.03
CA LEU A 146 7.74 -9.32 -27.16
C LEU A 146 7.10 -8.02 -26.61
N GLY A 147 5.81 -7.78 -26.88
CA GLY A 147 5.06 -6.69 -26.26
C GLY A 147 5.13 -5.34 -27.00
N GLY A 148 5.69 -5.32 -28.21
CA GLY A 148 5.71 -4.16 -29.08
C GLY A 148 4.31 -3.70 -29.51
N LYS A 149 4.20 -2.43 -29.93
CA LYS A 149 2.94 -1.82 -30.35
C LYS A 149 2.43 -2.44 -31.65
N THR A 150 1.14 -2.75 -31.76
CA THR A 150 0.56 -3.32 -33.00
C THR A 150 0.77 -2.40 -34.21
N ASN A 151 0.68 -1.09 -33.99
CA ASN A 151 0.80 -0.08 -35.05
C ASN A 151 2.22 0.00 -35.64
N SER A 152 3.27 -0.39 -34.90
CA SER A 152 4.64 -0.35 -35.41
C SER A 152 4.91 -1.42 -36.47
N THR A 153 4.07 -2.47 -36.53
CA THR A 153 4.20 -3.54 -37.54
C THR A 153 3.71 -3.15 -38.93
N GLY A 154 3.06 -1.98 -39.09
CA GLY A 154 2.44 -1.54 -40.35
C GLY A 154 1.19 -2.32 -40.75
N ARG A 155 0.65 -3.18 -39.87
CA ARG A 155 -0.46 -4.11 -40.19
C ARG A 155 -1.62 -3.98 -39.19
N GLY A 156 -2.37 -2.89 -39.31
CA GLY A 156 -3.62 -2.67 -38.56
C GLY A 156 -3.44 -2.10 -37.15
N SER A 157 -4.55 -1.62 -36.57
CA SER A 157 -4.54 -0.86 -35.31
C SER A 157 -4.75 -1.69 -34.04
N GLY A 158 -4.92 -3.02 -34.14
CA GLY A 158 -5.17 -3.86 -32.96
C GLY A 158 -4.92 -5.34 -33.17
N LEU A 159 -4.80 -6.10 -32.08
CA LEU A 159 -4.43 -7.52 -32.10
C LEU A 159 -5.38 -8.39 -32.94
N LYS A 160 -6.66 -8.01 -33.02
CA LYS A 160 -7.69 -8.75 -33.77
C LYS A 160 -7.35 -8.88 -35.26
N SER A 161 -6.63 -7.92 -35.86
CA SER A 161 -6.25 -7.98 -37.27
C SER A 161 -5.16 -9.02 -37.57
N PHE A 162 -4.51 -9.55 -36.55
CA PHE A 162 -3.49 -10.59 -36.69
C PHE A 162 -4.06 -12.01 -36.55
N ILE A 163 -5.32 -12.14 -36.17
CA ILE A 163 -5.99 -13.44 -36.11
C ILE A 163 -6.34 -13.85 -37.54
N ARG A 164 -6.00 -15.08 -37.92
CA ARG A 164 -6.35 -15.64 -39.23
C ARG A 164 -7.85 -15.55 -39.46
N GLU A 165 -8.24 -15.20 -40.68
CA GLU A 165 -9.66 -15.08 -41.05
C GLU A 165 -10.43 -16.37 -40.75
N GLY A 166 -11.66 -16.21 -40.25
CA GLY A 166 -12.50 -17.32 -39.80
C GLY A 166 -12.15 -17.93 -38.44
N GLN A 167 -11.05 -17.52 -37.78
CA GLN A 167 -10.63 -18.09 -36.49
C GLN A 167 -10.98 -17.16 -35.30
N HIS A 168 -11.09 -17.71 -34.09
CA HIS A 168 -11.45 -16.95 -32.88
C HIS A 168 -10.24 -16.47 -32.08
N GLU A 169 -9.11 -17.15 -32.19
CA GLU A 169 -7.91 -16.87 -31.42
C GLU A 169 -6.65 -17.13 -32.23
N ALA A 170 -5.57 -16.48 -31.80
CA ALA A 170 -4.21 -16.73 -32.28
C ALA A 170 -3.26 -16.90 -31.10
N LYS A 171 -2.21 -17.71 -31.32
CA LYS A 171 -1.19 -18.01 -30.32
C LYS A 171 0.19 -17.83 -30.94
N ILE A 172 1.08 -17.17 -30.22
CA ILE A 172 2.49 -17.01 -30.59
C ILE A 172 3.31 -17.52 -29.43
N THR A 173 4.28 -18.39 -29.71
CA THR A 173 5.21 -18.94 -28.73
C THR A 173 6.63 -18.66 -29.23
N LEU A 174 7.43 -17.98 -28.42
CA LEU A 174 8.80 -17.59 -28.71
C LEU A 174 9.72 -18.23 -27.68
N LYS A 175 10.79 -18.87 -28.12
CA LYS A 175 11.84 -19.41 -27.26
C LYS A 175 13.11 -18.59 -27.39
N ILE A 176 13.65 -18.13 -26.27
CA ILE A 176 14.85 -17.30 -26.18
C ILE A 176 15.91 -18.04 -25.35
N LYS A 177 17.16 -17.98 -25.79
CA LYS A 177 18.32 -18.55 -25.09
C LYS A 177 18.62 -17.75 -23.82
N ASN A 178 18.90 -18.44 -22.73
CA ASN A 178 19.13 -17.87 -21.40
C ASN A 178 20.28 -18.59 -20.69
N GLU A 179 21.45 -18.65 -21.33
CA GLU A 179 22.64 -19.32 -20.80
C GLU A 179 23.72 -18.29 -20.43
N GLY A 180 24.75 -18.76 -19.73
CA GLY A 180 25.90 -17.95 -19.37
C GLY A 180 25.76 -17.21 -18.03
N PRO A 181 26.81 -16.47 -17.62
CA PRO A 181 26.85 -15.79 -16.32
C PRO A 181 25.82 -14.66 -16.19
N GLU A 182 25.40 -14.10 -17.33
CA GLU A 182 24.42 -13.01 -17.42
C GLU A 182 23.00 -13.51 -17.73
N ALA A 183 22.71 -14.80 -17.50
CA ALA A 183 21.36 -15.34 -17.68
C ALA A 183 20.34 -14.64 -16.77
N PHE A 184 19.13 -14.40 -17.29
CA PHE A 184 18.03 -13.81 -16.55
C PHE A 184 17.39 -14.87 -15.64
N LYS A 185 17.51 -14.70 -14.32
CA LYS A 185 16.94 -15.57 -13.27
C LYS A 185 17.06 -17.08 -13.63
N PRO A 186 18.29 -17.60 -13.81
CA PRO A 186 18.52 -18.97 -14.27
C PRO A 186 17.87 -20.03 -13.36
N ASP A 187 17.77 -19.76 -12.06
CA ASP A 187 17.08 -20.66 -11.10
C ASP A 187 15.58 -20.85 -11.39
N GLN A 188 14.94 -19.90 -12.07
CA GLN A 188 13.50 -19.93 -12.36
C GLN A 188 13.20 -20.40 -13.79
N TYR A 189 14.00 -19.96 -14.76
CA TYR A 189 13.74 -20.22 -16.17
C TYR A 189 14.63 -21.32 -16.77
N GLY A 190 15.80 -21.59 -16.18
CA GLY A 190 16.83 -22.44 -16.75
C GLY A 190 17.49 -21.82 -17.98
N ASP A 191 18.00 -22.68 -18.85
CA ASP A 191 18.81 -22.33 -20.03
C ASP A 191 18.03 -21.66 -21.17
N SER A 192 16.71 -21.55 -21.06
CA SER A 192 15.87 -20.90 -22.06
C SER A 192 14.60 -20.34 -21.44
N ILE A 193 14.04 -19.29 -22.05
CA ILE A 193 12.76 -18.69 -21.64
C ILE A 193 11.76 -18.89 -22.76
N ILE A 194 10.57 -19.39 -22.44
CA ILE A 194 9.46 -19.51 -23.40
C ILE A 194 8.43 -18.43 -23.11
N ILE A 195 8.23 -17.51 -24.06
CA ILE A 195 7.24 -16.45 -24.01
C ILE A 195 6.09 -16.82 -24.94
N GLN A 196 4.91 -17.02 -24.35
CA GLN A 196 3.69 -17.29 -25.10
C GLN A 196 2.72 -16.11 -24.96
N ARG A 197 2.23 -15.61 -26.10
CA ARG A 197 1.16 -14.62 -26.16
C ARG A 197 -0.06 -15.24 -26.84
N ARG A 198 -1.22 -15.17 -26.18
CA ARG A 198 -2.51 -15.62 -26.73
C ARG A 198 -3.49 -14.45 -26.74
N PHE A 199 -4.18 -14.26 -27.85
CA PHE A 199 -5.19 -13.22 -27.99
C PHE A 199 -6.38 -13.68 -28.83
N ASN A 200 -7.57 -13.13 -28.55
CA ASN A 200 -8.82 -13.54 -29.18
C ASN A 200 -9.60 -12.36 -29.81
N LYS A 201 -10.62 -12.69 -30.59
CA LYS A 201 -11.51 -11.71 -31.22
C LYS A 201 -12.33 -10.89 -30.23
N ASP A 202 -12.57 -11.41 -29.04
CA ASP A 202 -13.34 -10.73 -27.99
C ASP A 202 -12.53 -9.62 -27.30
N GLY A 203 -11.21 -9.58 -27.51
CA GLY A 203 -10.30 -8.56 -26.97
C GLY A 203 -9.46 -9.04 -25.79
N GLY A 204 -9.61 -10.29 -25.36
CA GLY A 204 -8.71 -10.93 -24.41
C GLY A 204 -7.31 -11.07 -24.99
N SER A 205 -6.30 -10.66 -24.23
CA SER A 205 -4.87 -10.87 -24.52
C SER A 205 -4.18 -11.26 -23.23
N SER A 206 -3.35 -12.29 -23.28
CA SER A 206 -2.60 -12.78 -22.12
C SER A 206 -1.20 -13.21 -22.52
N TRP A 207 -0.27 -13.06 -21.57
CA TRP A 207 1.07 -13.61 -21.66
C TRP A 207 1.21 -14.77 -20.68
N LYS A 208 2.00 -15.76 -21.07
CA LYS A 208 2.51 -16.82 -20.21
C LYS A 208 4.01 -16.93 -20.48
N ILE A 209 4.80 -16.76 -19.45
CA ILE A 209 6.26 -16.85 -19.47
C ILE A 209 6.63 -18.09 -18.68
N MET A 210 7.32 -19.02 -19.33
CA MET A 210 7.58 -20.37 -18.86
C MET A 210 9.08 -20.66 -18.86
N ASP A 211 9.46 -21.70 -18.12
CA ASP A 211 10.79 -22.30 -18.19
C ASP A 211 11.12 -22.84 -19.60
N GLY A 212 12.39 -23.17 -19.82
CA GLY A 212 12.90 -23.63 -21.11
C GLY A 212 12.31 -24.95 -21.62
N GLU A 213 11.72 -25.74 -20.70
CA GLU A 213 11.01 -27.00 -20.99
C GLU A 213 9.51 -26.78 -21.30
N GLY A 214 8.96 -25.61 -20.96
CA GLY A 214 7.54 -25.29 -21.13
C GLY A 214 6.63 -25.97 -20.09
N LYS A 215 7.19 -26.43 -18.97
CA LYS A 215 6.48 -27.20 -17.94
C LYS A 215 5.94 -26.31 -16.83
N THR A 216 6.71 -25.31 -16.42
CA THR A 216 6.35 -24.41 -15.32
C THR A 216 6.07 -23.02 -15.84
N THR A 217 4.89 -22.46 -15.52
CA THR A 217 4.61 -21.04 -15.76
C THR A 217 5.17 -20.22 -14.61
N VAL A 218 6.18 -19.40 -14.89
CA VAL A 218 6.85 -18.55 -13.90
C VAL A 218 6.07 -17.23 -13.72
N SER A 219 5.58 -16.64 -14.81
CA SER A 219 4.86 -15.36 -14.76
C SER A 219 3.85 -15.21 -15.89
N THR A 220 2.85 -14.37 -15.68
CA THR A 220 1.87 -13.94 -16.69
C THR A 220 1.83 -12.41 -16.85
N LYS A 221 2.72 -11.71 -16.16
CA LYS A 221 2.74 -10.25 -16.03
C LYS A 221 3.54 -9.62 -17.17
N ARG A 222 3.07 -8.46 -17.66
CA ARG A 222 3.79 -7.70 -18.70
C ARG A 222 5.09 -7.12 -18.17
N GLU A 223 5.13 -6.78 -16.88
CA GLU A 223 6.30 -6.21 -16.22
C GLU A 223 7.48 -7.17 -16.24
N GLU A 224 7.24 -8.47 -16.06
CA GLU A 224 8.27 -9.51 -16.17
C GLU A 224 8.78 -9.64 -17.61
N LEU A 225 7.89 -9.55 -18.61
CA LEU A 225 8.29 -9.52 -20.02
C LEU A 225 9.17 -8.30 -20.33
N SER A 226 8.81 -7.12 -19.81
CA SER A 226 9.64 -5.92 -19.96
C SER A 226 11.01 -6.15 -19.34
N ALA A 227 11.08 -6.66 -18.11
CA ALA A 227 12.33 -6.95 -17.44
C ALA A 227 13.23 -7.94 -18.21
N ILE A 228 12.64 -8.96 -18.85
CA ILE A 228 13.39 -9.89 -19.71
C ILE A 228 13.93 -9.16 -20.95
N CYS A 229 13.09 -8.38 -21.64
CA CYS A 229 13.50 -7.61 -22.82
C CYS A 229 14.58 -6.58 -22.46
N ASP A 230 14.46 -5.90 -21.33
CA ASP A 230 15.40 -4.89 -20.86
C ASP A 230 16.75 -5.54 -20.47
N HIS A 231 16.72 -6.66 -19.73
CA HIS A 231 17.92 -7.42 -19.35
C HIS A 231 18.67 -8.00 -20.55
N MET A 232 17.92 -8.52 -21.53
CA MET A 232 18.48 -9.09 -22.77
C MET A 232 18.74 -8.04 -23.85
N ASN A 233 18.47 -6.76 -23.57
CA ASN A 233 18.60 -5.64 -24.49
C ASN A 233 17.83 -5.80 -25.83
N VAL A 234 16.67 -6.47 -25.77
CA VAL A 234 15.78 -6.72 -26.91
C VAL A 234 14.78 -5.59 -27.04
N GLN A 235 15.07 -4.63 -27.92
CA GLN A 235 14.21 -3.45 -28.11
C GLN A 235 13.36 -3.58 -29.36
N VAL A 236 12.09 -3.94 -29.19
CA VAL A 236 11.14 -4.13 -30.29
C VAL A 236 10.46 -2.86 -30.78
N ASP A 237 10.46 -1.80 -29.95
CA ASP A 237 9.91 -0.50 -30.31
C ASP A 237 10.96 0.41 -30.99
N ASN A 238 12.23 0.00 -31.01
CA ASN A 238 13.30 0.73 -31.67
C ASN A 238 13.27 0.44 -33.19
N PRO A 239 13.02 1.46 -34.04
CA PRO A 239 12.88 1.25 -35.48
C PRO A 239 14.21 0.89 -36.18
N MET A 240 15.35 1.06 -35.52
CA MET A 240 16.65 0.57 -36.01
C MET A 240 16.81 -0.95 -35.83
N ASN A 241 16.15 -1.53 -34.83
CA ASN A 241 16.21 -2.98 -34.55
C ASN A 241 15.13 -3.73 -35.34
N VAL A 242 13.91 -3.18 -35.36
CA VAL A 242 12.78 -3.73 -36.11
C VAL A 242 12.44 -2.79 -37.26
N LEU A 243 13.05 -3.05 -38.41
CA LEU A 243 12.78 -2.29 -39.62
C LEU A 243 11.71 -2.98 -40.46
N THR A 244 10.49 -2.44 -40.47
CA THR A 244 9.42 -2.94 -41.34
C THR A 244 9.59 -2.44 -42.77
N GLN A 245 8.96 -3.13 -43.73
CA GLN A 245 9.00 -2.74 -45.15
C GLN A 245 8.50 -1.30 -45.37
N ASP A 246 7.40 -0.92 -44.71
CA ASP A 246 6.82 0.41 -44.86
C ASP A 246 7.66 1.47 -44.13
N SER A 247 8.21 1.15 -42.96
CA SER A 247 9.15 2.03 -42.25
C SER A 247 10.42 2.29 -43.07
N ALA A 248 10.99 1.25 -43.71
CA ALA A 248 12.14 1.40 -44.59
C ALA A 248 11.82 2.28 -45.80
N ARG A 249 10.66 2.07 -46.44
CA ARG A 249 10.22 2.90 -47.57
C ARG A 249 10.05 4.36 -47.12
N GLN A 250 9.31 4.60 -46.05
CA GLN A 250 9.06 5.95 -45.53
C GLN A 250 10.36 6.67 -45.16
N PHE A 251 11.31 5.96 -44.54
CA PHE A 251 12.62 6.50 -44.22
C PHE A 251 13.40 6.95 -45.46
N LEU A 252 13.34 6.19 -46.56
CA LEU A 252 14.04 6.51 -47.81
C LEU A 252 13.34 7.58 -48.66
N SER A 253 12.00 7.54 -48.75
CA SER A 253 11.24 8.32 -49.74
C SER A 253 10.52 9.54 -49.20
N ALA A 254 10.23 9.62 -47.90
CA ALA A 254 9.28 10.60 -47.34
C ALA A 254 9.74 11.18 -45.99
N SER A 255 11.04 11.17 -45.68
CA SER A 255 11.55 11.67 -44.41
C SER A 255 12.07 13.12 -44.53
N HIS A 256 11.47 14.03 -43.77
CA HIS A 256 12.02 15.38 -43.58
C HIS A 256 13.29 15.28 -42.72
N PRO A 257 14.29 16.20 -42.86
CA PRO A 257 15.40 16.31 -41.93
C PRO A 257 15.06 16.15 -40.44
N HIS A 258 13.92 16.70 -39.99
CA HIS A 258 13.45 16.54 -38.61
C HIS A 258 13.07 15.09 -38.26
N ASP A 259 12.42 14.37 -39.17
CA ASP A 259 12.05 12.96 -38.95
C ASP A 259 13.28 12.07 -38.90
N LYS A 260 14.31 12.37 -39.72
CA LYS A 260 15.60 11.67 -39.66
C LYS A 260 16.29 11.90 -38.32
N TYR A 261 16.26 13.13 -37.81
CA TYR A 261 16.81 13.45 -36.50
C TYR A 261 16.05 12.72 -35.38
N LYS A 262 14.71 12.73 -35.41
CA LYS A 262 13.89 11.98 -34.46
C LYS A 262 14.17 10.48 -34.54
N PHE A 263 14.30 9.92 -35.74
CA PHE A 263 14.64 8.52 -35.97
C PHE A 263 16.01 8.17 -35.41
N PHE A 264 17.00 9.05 -35.58
CA PHE A 264 18.31 8.92 -34.97
C PHE A 264 18.25 8.96 -33.44
N LEU A 265 17.53 9.92 -32.85
CA LEU A 265 17.36 10.02 -31.39
C LEU A 265 16.66 8.81 -30.78
N MET A 266 15.63 8.29 -31.46
CA MET A 266 14.95 7.06 -31.04
C MET A 266 15.85 5.83 -31.22
N GLY A 267 16.59 5.76 -32.33
CA GLY A 267 17.48 4.66 -32.66
C GLY A 267 18.67 4.53 -31.71
N THR A 268 19.24 5.67 -31.33
CA THR A 268 20.35 5.78 -30.36
C THR A 268 19.89 5.81 -28.91
N GLN A 269 18.58 5.69 -28.65
CA GLN A 269 17.95 5.74 -27.33
C GLN A 269 18.15 7.05 -26.55
N LEU A 270 18.75 8.08 -27.17
CA LEU A 270 18.93 9.39 -26.57
C LEU A 270 17.60 10.04 -26.17
N PHE A 271 16.53 9.77 -26.94
CA PHE A 271 15.19 10.25 -26.59
C PHE A 271 14.63 9.62 -25.32
N GLN A 272 14.87 8.31 -25.10
CA GLN A 272 14.45 7.64 -23.87
C GLN A 272 15.23 8.20 -22.68
N LEU A 273 16.55 8.30 -22.83
CA LEU A 273 17.43 8.87 -21.81
C LEU A 273 17.04 10.30 -21.42
N SER A 274 16.74 11.17 -22.40
CA SER A 274 16.30 12.54 -22.10
C SER A 274 14.97 12.57 -21.35
N THR A 275 14.03 11.72 -21.75
CA THR A 275 12.72 11.62 -21.10
C THR A 275 12.85 11.11 -19.66
N GLU A 276 13.69 10.11 -19.44
CA GLU A 276 14.00 9.58 -18.11
C GLU A 276 14.67 10.63 -17.24
N TYR A 277 15.60 11.41 -17.80
CA TYR A 277 16.23 12.52 -17.10
C TYR A 277 15.23 13.58 -16.63
N ASP A 278 14.29 13.97 -17.50
CA ASP A 278 13.20 14.90 -17.15
C ASP A 278 12.32 14.36 -16.02
N ILE A 279 11.96 13.07 -16.06
CA ILE A 279 11.19 12.40 -15.00
C ILE A 279 11.99 12.39 -13.69
N CYS A 280 13.29 12.07 -13.75
CA CYS A 280 14.17 12.09 -12.59
C CYS A 280 14.23 13.49 -11.96
N LEU A 281 14.43 14.54 -12.76
CA LEU A 281 14.43 15.92 -12.28
C LEU A 281 13.10 16.31 -11.64
N GLU A 282 11.97 15.93 -12.24
CA GLU A 282 10.66 16.19 -11.67
C GLU A 282 10.47 15.47 -10.32
N ASN A 283 10.90 14.21 -10.23
CA ASN A 283 10.86 13.43 -8.99
C ASN A 283 11.75 14.03 -7.91
N ILE A 284 12.95 14.52 -8.26
CA ILE A 284 13.83 15.22 -7.33
C ILE A 284 13.14 16.49 -6.81
N ARG A 285 12.56 17.31 -7.69
CA ARG A 285 11.81 18.52 -7.29
C ARG A 285 10.65 18.18 -6.35
N LYS A 286 9.84 17.18 -6.68
CA LYS A 286 8.73 16.70 -5.83
C LYS A 286 9.24 16.23 -4.47
N THR A 287 10.31 15.45 -4.45
CA THR A 287 10.90 14.91 -3.22
C THR A 287 11.48 16.03 -2.35
N ALA A 288 12.15 17.01 -2.95
CA ALA A 288 12.66 18.19 -2.27
C ALA A 288 11.52 18.99 -1.59
N LYS A 289 10.41 19.23 -2.29
CA LYS A 289 9.21 19.88 -1.71
C LYS A 289 8.66 19.09 -0.53
N VAL A 290 8.51 17.77 -0.66
CA VAL A 290 8.05 16.92 0.44
C VAL A 290 9.03 16.95 1.63
N LEU A 291 10.33 16.99 1.36
CA LEU A 291 11.37 17.02 2.39
C LEU A 291 11.34 18.32 3.19
N VAL A 292 11.13 19.46 2.53
CA VAL A 292 10.94 20.76 3.20
C VAL A 292 9.71 20.72 4.10
N ASN A 293 8.55 20.33 3.57
CA ASN A 293 7.30 20.26 4.34
C ASN A 293 7.43 19.33 5.56
N LYS A 294 8.08 18.17 5.39
CA LYS A 294 8.34 17.25 6.51
C LYS A 294 9.30 17.85 7.53
N LYS A 295 10.34 18.56 7.09
CA LYS A 295 11.30 19.22 7.98
C LYS A 295 10.63 20.30 8.84
N GLU A 296 9.69 21.05 8.27
CA GLU A 296 8.88 22.04 8.98
C GLU A 296 7.89 21.40 9.98
N ALA A 297 7.37 20.22 9.68
CA ALA A 297 6.46 19.50 10.60
C ALA A 297 7.17 18.84 11.80
N ILE A 298 8.48 18.55 11.71
CA ILE A 298 9.27 17.94 12.79
C ILE A 298 9.17 18.70 14.14
N PRO A 299 9.37 20.03 14.22
CA PRO A 299 9.31 20.75 15.49
C PRO A 299 7.94 20.64 16.18
N ASP A 300 6.84 20.70 15.43
CA ASP A 300 5.49 20.57 16.00
C ASP A 300 5.21 19.15 16.47
N LEU A 301 5.64 18.13 15.71
CA LEU A 301 5.59 16.73 16.13
C LEU A 301 6.42 16.48 17.41
N ARG A 302 7.60 17.09 17.51
CA ARG A 302 8.44 17.03 18.73
C ARG A 302 7.74 17.69 19.92
N ARG A 303 7.05 18.82 19.71
CA ARG A 303 6.29 19.51 20.75
C ARG A 303 5.13 18.64 21.24
N ALA A 304 4.34 18.09 20.33
CA ALA A 304 3.24 17.18 20.64
C ALA A 304 3.72 15.92 21.37
N PHE A 305 4.84 15.34 20.95
CA PHE A 305 5.47 14.21 21.63
C PHE A 305 5.88 14.55 23.07
N ASN A 306 6.53 15.70 23.28
CA ASN A 306 6.94 16.12 24.62
C ASN A 306 5.74 16.40 25.54
N GLU A 307 4.66 16.98 25.02
CA GLU A 307 3.43 17.20 25.78
C GLU A 307 2.74 15.87 26.16
N ALA A 308 2.62 14.94 25.19
CA ALA A 308 2.08 13.61 25.44
C ALA A 308 2.92 12.85 26.48
N LEU A 309 4.25 12.95 26.40
CA LEU A 309 5.17 12.35 27.37
C LEU A 309 5.00 12.96 28.77
N ARG A 310 4.78 14.28 28.86
CA ARG A 310 4.52 14.95 30.15
C ARG A 310 3.22 14.43 30.77
N ARG A 311 2.14 14.39 29.98
CA ARG A 311 0.84 13.85 30.42
C ARG A 311 0.93 12.39 30.83
N PHE A 312 1.71 11.59 30.11
CA PHE A 312 1.95 10.18 30.46
C PHE A 312 2.64 10.04 31.82
N LYS A 313 3.71 10.81 32.08
CA LYS A 313 4.41 10.82 33.37
C LYS A 313 3.52 11.29 34.52
N GLU A 314 2.68 12.29 34.30
CA GLU A 314 1.69 12.75 35.28
C GLU A 314 0.67 11.64 35.59
N ALA A 315 0.15 10.97 34.56
CA ALA A 315 -0.78 9.85 34.72
C ALA A 315 -0.14 8.65 35.44
N GLU A 316 1.13 8.36 35.16
CA GLU A 316 1.89 7.30 35.82
C GLU A 316 2.06 7.58 37.32
N LYS A 317 2.49 8.79 37.68
CA LYS A 317 2.58 9.24 39.08
C LYS A 317 1.23 9.19 39.79
N ALA A 318 0.15 9.63 39.14
CA ALA A 318 -1.20 9.55 39.69
C ALA A 318 -1.61 8.09 39.96
N ARG A 319 -1.22 7.16 39.07
CA ARG A 319 -1.48 5.73 39.23
C ARG A 319 -0.72 5.13 40.41
N GLU A 320 0.52 5.53 40.64
CA GLU A 320 1.30 5.14 41.81
C GLU A 320 0.70 5.69 43.11
N GLN A 321 0.32 6.98 43.13
CA GLN A 321 -0.35 7.58 44.28
C GLN A 321 -1.67 6.88 44.60
N LYS A 322 -2.45 6.53 43.57
CA LYS A 322 -3.69 5.77 43.74
C LYS A 322 -3.44 4.40 44.36
N LYS A 323 -2.40 3.67 43.93
CA LYS A 323 -1.99 2.41 44.59
C LYS A 323 -1.65 2.63 46.07
N LYS A 324 -0.86 3.66 46.39
CA LYS A 324 -0.53 3.98 47.80
C LYS A 324 -1.76 4.28 48.64
N VAL A 325 -2.73 5.03 48.09
CA VAL A 325 -4.01 5.31 48.75
C VAL A 325 -4.79 4.03 49.01
N ASP A 326 -4.85 3.13 48.03
CA ASP A 326 -5.55 1.85 48.18
C ASP A 326 -4.87 0.94 49.22
N ASP A 327 -3.54 0.96 49.31
CA ASP A 327 -2.82 0.20 50.32
C ASP A 327 -3.00 0.79 51.73
N LEU A 328 -2.92 2.12 51.88
CA LEU A 328 -3.22 2.79 53.16
C LEU A 328 -4.67 2.58 53.62
N LYS A 329 -5.63 2.47 52.69
CA LYS A 329 -7.01 2.11 53.03
C LYS A 329 -7.12 0.69 53.58
N LYS A 330 -6.38 -0.26 53.01
CA LYS A 330 -6.31 -1.63 53.54
C LYS A 330 -5.68 -1.62 54.93
N GLU A 331 -4.59 -0.89 55.14
CA GLU A 331 -3.95 -0.75 56.45
C GLU A 331 -4.91 -0.13 57.48
N LYS A 332 -5.63 0.94 57.11
CA LYS A 332 -6.66 1.54 57.98
C LYS A 332 -7.75 0.53 58.35
N ALA A 333 -8.23 -0.26 57.39
CA ALA A 333 -9.23 -1.29 57.66
C ALA A 333 -8.70 -2.34 58.64
N TRP A 334 -7.44 -2.79 58.47
CA TRP A 334 -6.78 -3.70 59.40
C TRP A 334 -6.57 -3.11 60.79
N ALA A 335 -6.24 -1.83 60.90
CA ALA A 335 -6.11 -1.14 62.18
C ALA A 335 -7.45 -1.13 62.95
N HIS A 336 -8.56 -0.82 62.28
CA HIS A 336 -9.89 -0.90 62.90
C HIS A 336 -10.28 -2.33 63.29
N VAL A 337 -9.93 -3.34 62.49
CA VAL A 337 -10.13 -4.74 62.86
C VAL A 337 -9.33 -5.09 64.10
N ASN A 338 -8.08 -4.61 64.21
CA ASN A 338 -7.24 -4.87 65.37
C ASN A 338 -7.79 -4.18 66.63
N GLU A 339 -8.20 -2.92 66.55
CA GLU A 339 -8.87 -2.20 67.63
C GLU A 339 -10.14 -2.93 68.11
N LYS A 340 -10.99 -3.38 67.18
CA LYS A 340 -12.20 -4.15 67.52
C LYS A 340 -11.89 -5.53 68.08
N LYS A 341 -10.78 -6.15 67.66
CA LYS A 341 -10.29 -7.41 68.22
C LYS A 341 -9.83 -7.22 69.67
N GLU A 342 -9.07 -6.17 69.97
CA GLU A 342 -8.67 -5.82 71.34
C GLU A 342 -9.88 -5.52 72.24
N GLU A 343 -10.87 -4.75 71.75
CA GLU A 343 -12.13 -4.54 72.46
C GLU A 343 -12.90 -5.85 72.73
N LEU A 344 -12.91 -6.76 71.76
CA LEU A 344 -13.57 -8.06 71.89
C LEU A 344 -12.85 -8.95 72.88
N GLU A 345 -11.52 -8.99 72.85
CA GLU A 345 -10.68 -9.73 73.80
C GLU A 345 -10.88 -9.21 75.23
N ALA A 346 -10.92 -7.89 75.42
CA ALA A 346 -11.23 -7.27 76.72
C ALA A 346 -12.63 -7.67 77.21
N LYS A 347 -13.65 -7.59 76.34
CA LYS A 347 -15.02 -8.01 76.68
C LYS A 347 -15.13 -9.52 76.94
N LEU A 348 -14.36 -10.35 76.23
CA LEU A 348 -14.29 -11.79 76.46
C LEU A 348 -13.64 -12.10 77.80
N ALA A 349 -12.57 -11.40 78.16
CA ALA A 349 -11.95 -11.49 79.48
C ALA A 349 -12.94 -11.08 80.58
N ASP A 350 -13.69 -10.00 80.40
CA ASP A 350 -14.76 -9.58 81.31
C ASP A 350 -15.88 -10.62 81.44
N VAL A 351 -16.30 -11.23 80.32
CA VAL A 351 -17.30 -12.30 80.31
C VAL A 351 -16.75 -13.55 81.00
N GLN A 352 -15.48 -13.91 80.82
CA GLN A 352 -14.85 -15.02 81.54
C GLN A 352 -14.79 -14.73 83.04
N GLN A 353 -14.37 -13.54 83.46
CA GLN A 353 -14.39 -13.11 84.86
C GLN A 353 -15.81 -13.17 85.46
N LYS A 354 -16.82 -12.69 84.72
CA LYS A 354 -18.22 -12.77 85.14
C LYS A 354 -18.71 -14.22 85.18
N LYS A 355 -18.35 -15.07 84.21
CA LYS A 355 -18.68 -16.50 84.20
C LYS A 355 -18.04 -17.27 85.36
N LEU A 356 -16.83 -16.90 85.79
CA LEU A 356 -16.21 -17.45 87.00
C LEU A 356 -16.88 -16.96 88.29
N ARG A 357 -17.52 -15.77 88.26
CA ARG A 357 -18.31 -15.24 89.39
C ARG A 357 -19.72 -15.83 89.47
N ILE A 358 -20.33 -16.23 88.36
CA ILE A 358 -21.66 -16.85 88.32
C ILE A 358 -21.77 -18.07 89.25
N PRO A 359 -20.90 -19.09 89.24
CA PRO A 359 -21.03 -20.23 90.13
C PRO A 359 -20.89 -19.82 91.60
N LYS A 360 -19.99 -18.89 91.94
CA LYS A 360 -19.85 -18.36 93.32
C LYS A 360 -21.08 -17.58 93.79
N ILE A 361 -21.76 -16.90 92.87
CA ILE A 361 -23.01 -16.20 93.18
C ILE A 361 -24.16 -17.19 93.26
N GLN A 362 -24.17 -18.22 92.41
CA GLN A 362 -25.15 -19.30 92.43
C GLN A 362 -25.05 -20.11 93.73
N GLU A 363 -23.84 -20.40 94.19
CA GLU A 363 -23.56 -21.04 95.49
C GLU A 363 -24.10 -20.20 96.65
N LYS A 364 -23.88 -18.89 96.63
CA LYS A 364 -24.46 -17.95 97.62
C LYS A 364 -25.98 -17.83 97.53
N LEU A 365 -26.55 -18.00 96.34
CA LEU A 365 -27.99 -17.91 96.10
C LEU A 365 -28.70 -19.22 96.50
N ASP A 366 -28.02 -20.36 96.35
CA ASP A 366 -28.46 -21.66 96.84
C ASP A 366 -28.30 -21.74 98.37
N GLU A 367 -27.23 -21.19 98.96
CA GLU A 367 -27.11 -20.98 100.41
C GLU A 367 -28.22 -20.08 100.97
N ALA A 368 -28.59 -19.01 100.26
CA ALA A 368 -29.68 -18.13 100.66
C ALA A 368 -31.06 -18.79 100.52
N LYS A 369 -31.28 -19.60 99.49
CA LYS A 369 -32.52 -20.38 99.30
C LYS A 369 -32.70 -21.50 100.32
N VAL A 370 -31.61 -22.09 100.81
CA VAL A 370 -31.64 -23.05 101.93
C VAL A 370 -31.93 -22.33 103.26
N ARG A 371 -31.73 -21.01 103.33
CA ARG A 371 -31.89 -20.20 104.55
C ARG A 371 -33.21 -19.43 104.69
N GLU A 372 -34.10 -19.44 103.70
CA GLU A 372 -35.41 -18.79 103.84
C GLU A 372 -36.61 -19.75 103.84
N PRO A 373 -37.40 -19.79 104.93
CA PRO A 373 -38.67 -20.49 105.02
C PRO A 373 -39.81 -19.67 104.39
N VAL A 374 -40.80 -20.35 103.81
CA VAL A 374 -42.10 -19.76 103.41
C VAL A 374 -42.91 -19.45 104.69
N PRO A 375 -43.28 -18.19 104.99
CA PRO A 375 -44.61 -17.64 104.68
C PRO A 375 -44.62 -16.11 104.36
N SER A 376 -45.44 -15.61 103.42
CA SER A 376 -46.82 -15.06 103.55
C SER A 376 -46.93 -13.69 104.26
N PRO A 377 -47.97 -12.87 103.99
CA PRO A 377 -47.87 -11.61 103.25
C PRO A 377 -48.13 -10.37 104.12
N CYS A 378 -47.45 -9.25 103.86
CA CYS A 378 -47.79 -7.97 104.49
C CYS A 378 -47.83 -6.82 103.47
N VAL A 379 -49.04 -6.30 103.31
CA VAL A 379 -49.43 -5.15 102.51
C VAL A 379 -49.11 -3.87 103.29
N TRP A 380 -48.29 -2.97 102.74
CA TRP A 380 -48.19 -1.58 103.20
C TRP A 380 -48.19 -0.59 102.02
N ARG A 381 -49.39 -0.05 101.79
CA ARG A 381 -49.79 1.36 101.61
C ARG A 381 -48.79 2.36 100.99
N LEU A 382 -49.30 2.99 99.92
CA LEU A 382 -48.84 4.21 99.22
C LEU A 382 -48.28 5.34 100.10
N THR A 383 -47.25 6.01 99.58
CA THR A 383 -47.10 7.47 99.69
C THR A 383 -46.54 8.04 98.38
N THR A 384 -47.32 8.93 97.78
CA THR A 384 -46.99 9.79 96.64
C THR A 384 -45.97 10.86 97.02
N PHE A 385 -45.01 11.16 96.15
CA PHE A 385 -44.36 12.47 96.13
C PHE A 385 -44.19 12.98 94.70
N THR A 386 -44.64 14.21 94.52
CA THR A 386 -44.80 15.00 93.30
C THR A 386 -43.51 15.68 92.85
N GLY A 387 -43.41 15.97 91.55
CA GLY A 387 -42.49 16.97 90.98
C GLY A 387 -41.70 16.42 89.80
N SER A 388 -41.52 17.09 88.67
CA SER A 388 -42.07 18.32 88.11
C SER A 388 -41.73 18.25 86.61
N VAL A 389 -42.70 18.60 85.75
CA VAL A 389 -42.53 18.68 84.28
C VAL A 389 -42.31 20.14 83.92
N ALA A 390 -41.22 20.44 83.23
CA ALA A 390 -41.00 21.57 82.33
C ALA A 390 -39.63 21.33 81.67
N GLY A 391 -39.36 21.54 80.39
CA GLY A 391 -40.06 22.11 79.24
C GLY A 391 -38.99 22.06 78.13
N ALA A 392 -39.32 21.56 76.94
CA ALA A 392 -39.78 22.36 75.81
C ALA A 392 -38.63 22.92 74.94
N GLY A 393 -38.81 22.72 73.63
CA GLY A 393 -38.14 23.47 72.55
C GLY A 393 -36.95 22.73 71.94
N GLY A 394 -36.92 22.37 70.66
CA GLY A 394 -37.76 22.78 69.54
C GLY A 394 -36.86 23.07 68.33
N CYS A 395 -37.41 22.82 67.14
CA CYS A 395 -36.91 23.24 65.82
C CYS A 395 -35.58 22.58 65.35
N GLY A 396 -35.44 22.15 64.10
CA GLY A 396 -36.27 22.34 62.92
C GLY A 396 -35.36 22.45 61.68
N GLN A 397 -35.90 21.97 60.55
CA GLN A 397 -35.50 22.26 59.16
C GLN A 397 -34.24 21.55 58.63
N SER A 398 -34.38 20.68 57.61
CA SER A 398 -34.54 21.02 56.16
C SER A 398 -33.25 21.63 55.62
N VAL A 399 -32.61 21.06 54.59
CA VAL A 399 -32.86 21.48 53.20
C VAL A 399 -32.42 20.39 52.19
N ARG A 400 -33.23 20.32 51.11
CA ARG A 400 -33.10 19.65 49.80
C ARG A 400 -31.69 19.88 49.18
N GLY A 401 -31.11 19.01 48.35
CA GLY A 401 -31.63 18.51 47.08
C GLY A 401 -31.39 19.51 45.94
N ARG A 402 -30.70 19.04 44.88
CA ARG A 402 -30.30 19.66 43.57
C ARG A 402 -28.90 20.28 43.56
N ASP A 403 -28.04 20.08 42.56
CA ASP A 403 -28.16 19.57 41.18
C ASP A 403 -27.04 18.58 40.83
#